data_AF-A0AA88Y1A1-F1
#
_entry.id   AF-A0AA88Y1A1-F1
#
_cell.length_a   1.000
_cell.length_b   1.000
_cell.length_c   1.000
_cell.angle_alpha   90.00
_cell.angle_beta   90.00
_cell.angle_gamma   90.00
#
_symmetry.space_group_name_H-M   'P 1'
#
loop_
_entity.id
_entity.type
_entity.pdbx_description
1 polymer ?
#
loop_
_entity_poly.entity_id
_entity_poly.type
_entity_poly.pdbx_seq_one_letter_code
_entity_poly.pdbx_strand_id
1 'polypeptide(L)'
;MDHGHLLEKETEARLKFEKACQQIALLDQKIKDLEFRYKRAVKRKKNSFRYNLRLRLSVVTGVKMMYHHYASTKAEELTKIRRQINNSIQRAESSREAMRSLREREREVTRAIAAAAASLNSEPC
;
A
#
# COMPACT_ATOMS: atom_id res chain seq x y z
N MET A 1 -13.19 3.49 -12.16
CA MET A 1 -12.07 3.82 -11.25
C MET A 1 -10.81 3.75 -12.08
N ASP A 2 -10.19 4.88 -12.35
CA ASP A 2 -9.00 4.98 -13.20
C ASP A 2 -7.74 4.49 -12.45
N HIS A 3 -6.79 3.87 -13.16
CA HIS A 3 -5.54 3.36 -12.60
C HIS A 3 -4.71 4.47 -11.94
N GLY A 4 -4.73 5.68 -12.53
CA GLY A 4 -4.06 6.85 -11.97
C GLY A 4 -4.57 7.24 -10.58
N HIS A 5 -5.88 7.16 -10.35
CA HIS A 5 -6.49 7.48 -9.05
C HIS A 5 -6.14 6.45 -7.96
N LEU A 6 -5.89 5.19 -8.30
CA LEU A 6 -5.41 4.18 -7.34
C LEU A 6 -3.95 4.43 -6.93
N LEU A 7 -3.11 4.85 -7.87
CA LEU A 7 -1.72 5.22 -7.59
C LEU A 7 -1.63 6.47 -6.71
N GLU A 8 -2.44 7.49 -6.99
CA GLU A 8 -2.52 8.68 -6.15
C GLU A 8 -2.90 8.32 -4.70
N LYS A 9 -3.95 7.49 -4.53
CA LYS A 9 -4.34 6.99 -3.21
C LYS A 9 -3.25 6.17 -2.51
N GLU A 10 -2.51 5.35 -3.25
CA GLU A 10 -1.37 4.61 -2.68
C GLU A 10 -0.32 5.57 -2.14
N THR A 11 0.05 6.59 -2.92
CA THR A 11 1.06 7.57 -2.51
C THR A 11 0.63 8.37 -1.29
N GLU A 12 -0.63 8.81 -1.24
CA GLU A 12 -1.18 9.55 -0.11
C GLU A 12 -1.20 8.69 1.17
N ALA A 13 -1.65 7.43 1.07
CA ALA A 13 -1.67 6.49 2.18
C ALA A 13 -0.24 6.21 2.69
N ARG A 14 0.73 6.04 1.78
CA ARG A 14 2.14 5.85 2.13
C ARG A 14 2.71 7.05 2.88
N LEU A 15 2.49 8.27 2.40
CA LEU A 15 2.96 9.49 3.07
C LEU A 15 2.36 9.63 4.48
N LYS A 16 1.07 9.32 4.64
CA LYS A 16 0.40 9.33 5.95
C LYS A 16 0.99 8.29 6.90
N PHE A 17 1.30 7.09 6.40
CA PHE A 17 1.95 6.04 7.18
C PHE A 17 3.36 6.44 7.63
N GLU A 18 4.19 6.95 6.71
CA GLU A 18 5.55 7.40 7.03
C GLU A 18 5.56 8.52 8.08
N LYS A 19 4.66 9.51 7.93
CA LYS A 19 4.48 10.56 8.93
C LYS A 19 4.08 10.00 10.29
N ALA A 20 3.20 9.01 10.35
CA ALA A 20 2.82 8.37 11.61
C ALA A 20 4.02 7.68 12.27
N CYS A 21 4.84 6.95 11.50
CA CYS A 21 6.08 6.34 11.99
C CYS A 21 7.07 7.37 12.53
N GLN A 22 7.22 8.51 11.86
CA GLN A 22 8.05 9.61 12.35
C GLN A 22 7.53 10.17 13.68
N GLN A 23 6.21 10.36 13.81
CA GLN A 23 5.61 10.83 15.08
C GLN A 23 5.84 9.84 16.22
N ILE A 24 5.74 8.53 15.95
CA ILE A 24 6.05 7.49 16.95
C ILE A 24 7.49 7.64 17.45
N ALA A 25 8.45 7.77 16.54
CA ALA A 25 9.86 7.94 16.90
C ALA A 25 10.11 9.22 17.73
N LEU A 26 9.47 10.34 17.37
CA LEU A 26 9.56 11.59 18.13
C LEU A 26 8.95 11.46 19.53
N LEU A 27 7.80 10.79 19.64
CA LEU A 27 7.14 10.55 20.93
C LEU A 27 8.00 9.64 21.82
N ASP A 28 8.69 8.67 21.24
CA ASP A 28 9.62 7.81 21.99
C ASP A 28 10.77 8.58 22.61
N GLN A 29 11.35 9.53 21.88
CA GLN A 29 12.39 10.40 22.46
C GLN A 29 11.82 11.26 23.59
N LYS A 30 10.62 11.82 23.41
CA LYS A 30 9.95 12.59 24.48
C LYS A 30 9.67 11.75 25.72
N ILE A 31 9.26 10.49 25.56
CA ILE A 31 9.05 9.56 26.68
C ILE A 31 10.36 9.34 27.43
N LYS A 32 11.46 9.01 26.73
CA LYS A 32 12.78 8.81 27.35
C LYS A 32 13.24 10.03 28.15
N ASP A 33 13.07 11.23 27.60
CA ASP A 33 13.40 12.48 28.28
C ASP A 33 12.56 12.71 29.55
N LEU A 34 11.25 12.46 29.46
CA LEU A 34 10.34 12.57 30.60
C LEU A 34 10.66 11.55 31.69
N GLU A 35 10.99 10.31 31.31
CA GLU A 35 11.43 9.27 32.24
C GLU A 35 12.73 9.65 32.95
N PHE A 36 13.70 10.19 32.23
CA PHE A 36 14.96 10.67 32.82
C PHE A 36 14.69 11.78 33.85
N ARG A 37 13.88 12.78 33.49
CA ARG A 37 13.47 13.86 34.39
C ARG A 37 12.70 13.32 35.60
N TYR A 38 11.85 12.33 35.40
CA TYR A 38 11.07 11.69 36.47
C TYR A 38 11.99 10.96 37.45
N LYS A 39 12.92 10.13 36.96
CA LYS A 39 13.94 9.45 37.79
C LYS A 39 14.75 10.46 38.60
N ARG A 40 15.15 11.59 38.01
CA ARG A 40 15.84 12.68 38.72
C ARG A 40 14.96 13.35 39.78
N ALA A 41 13.66 13.54 39.50
CA ALA A 41 12.71 14.13 40.45
C ALA A 41 12.48 13.23 41.68
N VAL A 42 12.42 11.91 41.46
CA VAL A 42 12.34 10.88 42.51
C VAL A 42 13.55 10.98 43.43
N LYS A 43 14.77 11.00 42.85
CA LYS A 43 16.02 11.14 43.64
C LYS A 43 16.05 12.40 44.50
N ARG A 44 15.50 13.51 44.00
CA ARG A 44 15.45 14.81 44.70
C ARG A 44 14.21 15.00 45.59
N LYS A 45 13.38 13.97 45.80
CA LYS A 45 12.14 13.99 46.61
C LYS A 45 11.15 15.14 46.27
N LYS A 46 11.13 15.60 45.01
CA LYS A 46 10.24 16.70 44.56
C LYS A 46 8.85 16.18 44.17
N ASN A 47 7.97 16.00 45.16
CA ASN A 47 6.68 15.29 44.97
C ASN A 47 5.73 15.92 43.94
N SER A 48 5.52 17.24 43.94
CA SER A 48 4.65 17.90 42.94
C SER A 48 5.19 17.76 41.51
N PHE A 49 6.51 17.79 41.36
CA PHE A 49 7.18 17.61 40.07
C PHE A 49 7.07 16.17 39.56
N ARG A 50 7.13 15.18 40.46
CA ARG A 50 6.88 13.77 40.12
C ARG A 50 5.48 13.56 39.56
N TYR A 51 4.47 14.13 40.22
CA TYR A 51 3.07 13.97 39.79
C TYR A 51 2.85 14.60 38.40
N ASN A 52 3.37 15.81 38.17
CA ASN A 52 3.24 16.47 36.87
C ASN A 52 3.94 15.67 35.76
N LEU A 53 5.15 15.16 36.02
CA LEU A 53 5.87 14.33 35.06
C LEU A 53 5.17 13.00 34.79
N ARG A 54 4.59 12.36 35.81
CA ARG A 54 3.80 11.14 35.64
C ARG A 54 2.59 11.38 34.75
N LEU A 55 1.85 12.46 34.98
CA LEU A 55 0.69 12.82 34.16
C LEU A 55 1.11 13.05 32.70
N ARG A 56 2.18 13.82 32.46
CA ARG A 56 2.73 14.03 31.11
C ARG A 56 3.15 12.72 30.45
N LEU A 57 3.79 11.82 31.20
CA LEU A 57 4.19 10.50 30.71
C LEU A 57 2.96 9.71 30.24
N SER A 58 1.91 9.64 31.05
CA SER A 58 0.66 8.94 30.71
C SER A 58 0.03 9.50 29.43
N VAL A 59 -0.04 10.83 29.28
CA VAL A 59 -0.60 11.46 28.08
C VAL A 59 0.24 11.14 26.84
N VAL A 60 1.56 11.33 26.90
CA VAL A 60 2.45 11.10 25.74
C VAL A 60 2.44 9.63 25.32
N THR A 61 2.45 8.70 26.28
CA THR A 61 2.33 7.26 25.98
C THR A 61 0.98 6.92 25.34
N GLY A 62 -0.12 7.50 25.82
CA GLY A 62 -1.44 7.34 25.21
C GLY A 62 -1.47 7.81 23.75
N VAL A 63 -0.92 9.00 23.48
CA VAL A 63 -0.82 9.53 22.12
C VAL A 63 0.07 8.65 21.23
N LYS A 64 1.19 8.12 21.75
CA LYS A 64 2.04 7.17 21.02
C LYS A 64 1.26 5.92 20.61
N MET A 65 0.47 5.36 21.51
CA MET A 65 -0.38 4.19 21.21
C MET A 65 -1.38 4.50 20.11
N MET A 66 -2.01 5.69 20.13
CA MET A 66 -2.92 6.09 19.05
C MET A 66 -2.22 6.17 17.69
N TYR A 67 -0.99 6.69 17.64
CA TYR A 67 -0.21 6.69 16.39
C TYR A 67 0.16 5.27 15.93
N HIS A 68 0.43 4.33 16.84
CA HIS A 68 0.62 2.92 16.47
C HIS A 68 -0.62 2.33 15.81
N HIS A 69 -1.80 2.56 16.40
CA HIS A 69 -3.07 2.11 15.81
C HIS A 69 -3.30 2.74 14.44
N TYR A 70 -3.10 4.05 14.32
CA TYR A 70 -3.24 4.77 13.06
C TYR A 70 -2.28 4.25 11.98
N ALA A 71 -1.01 3.99 12.34
CA ALA A 71 -0.03 3.42 11.44
C ALA A 71 -0.45 2.01 10.96
N SER A 72 -0.97 1.17 11.87
CA SER A 72 -1.50 -0.16 11.51
C SER A 72 -2.62 -0.04 10.48
N THR A 73 -3.61 0.81 10.75
CA THR A 73 -4.73 1.03 9.82
C THR A 73 -4.26 1.53 8.45
N LYS A 74 -3.25 2.42 8.41
CA LYS A 74 -2.69 2.89 7.13
C LYS A 74 -1.87 1.84 6.39
N ALA A 75 -1.17 0.95 7.10
CA ALA A 75 -0.48 -0.18 6.48
C ALA A 75 -1.47 -1.19 5.85
N GLU A 76 -2.59 -1.45 6.52
CA GLU A 76 -3.68 -2.29 6.00
C GLU A 76 -4.31 -1.66 4.76
N GLU A 77 -4.59 -0.35 4.80
CA GLU A 77 -5.10 0.41 3.65
C GLU A 77 -4.15 0.33 2.45
N LEU A 78 -2.85 0.51 2.68
CA LEU A 78 -1.80 0.41 1.65
C LEU A 78 -1.79 -0.99 1.01
N THR A 79 -1.88 -2.04 1.84
CA THR A 79 -1.92 -3.43 1.38
C THR A 79 -3.15 -3.69 0.51
N LYS A 80 -4.31 -3.14 0.90
CA LYS A 80 -5.55 -3.26 0.14
C LYS A 80 -5.45 -2.56 -1.22
N ILE A 81 -4.92 -1.33 -1.26
CA ILE A 81 -4.75 -0.56 -2.50
C ILE A 81 -3.78 -1.29 -3.45
N ARG A 82 -2.65 -1.77 -2.95
CA ARG A 82 -1.67 -2.54 -3.73
C ARG A 82 -2.27 -3.80 -4.33
N ARG A 83 -3.09 -4.52 -3.57
CA ARG A 83 -3.82 -5.68 -4.08
C ARG A 83 -4.80 -5.30 -5.19
N GLN A 84 -5.50 -4.17 -5.06
CA GLN A 84 -6.41 -3.68 -6.10
C GLN A 84 -5.66 -3.32 -7.39
N ILE A 85 -4.52 -2.64 -7.27
CA ILE A 85 -3.64 -2.33 -8.40
C ILE A 85 -3.20 -3.61 -9.10
N ASN A 86 -2.67 -4.59 -8.35
CA ASN A 86 -2.20 -5.84 -8.92
C ASN A 86 -3.32 -6.61 -9.64
N ASN A 87 -4.50 -6.71 -9.04
CA ASN A 87 -5.66 -7.35 -9.66
C ASN A 87 -6.09 -6.62 -10.95
N SER A 88 -5.96 -5.29 -11.00
CA SER A 88 -6.29 -4.52 -12.21
C SER A 88 -5.33 -4.80 -13.35
N ILE A 89 -4.03 -4.93 -13.04
CA ILE A 89 -2.97 -5.26 -14.01
C ILE A 89 -3.19 -6.67 -14.55
N GLN A 90 -3.40 -7.65 -13.68
CA GLN A 90 -3.63 -9.05 -14.08
C GLN A 90 -4.83 -9.19 -15.01
N ARG A 91 -5.95 -8.50 -14.72
CA ARG A 91 -7.12 -8.50 -15.62
C ARG A 91 -6.80 -7.93 -17.00
N ALA A 92 -6.04 -6.83 -17.04
CA ALA A 92 -5.64 -6.22 -18.31
C ALA A 92 -4.72 -7.14 -19.12
N GLU A 93 -3.80 -7.85 -18.47
CA GLU A 93 -2.92 -8.85 -19.09
C GLU A 93 -3.72 -10.03 -19.65
N SER A 94 -4.61 -10.62 -18.85
CA SER A 94 -5.46 -11.73 -19.32
C SER A 94 -6.35 -11.31 -20.51
N SER A 95 -6.90 -10.10 -20.50
CA SER A 95 -7.66 -9.59 -21.66
C SER A 95 -6.78 -9.40 -22.90
N ARG A 96 -5.53 -8.92 -22.73
CA ARG A 96 -4.57 -8.77 -23.84
C ARG A 96 -4.16 -10.12 -24.43
N GLU A 97 -3.92 -11.12 -23.59
CA GLU A 97 -3.61 -12.48 -24.00
C GLU A 97 -4.78 -13.14 -24.73
N ALA A 98 -6.00 -12.97 -24.23
CA ALA A 98 -7.21 -13.45 -24.91
C ALA A 98 -7.40 -12.79 -26.29
N MET A 99 -7.15 -11.49 -26.40
CA MET A 99 -7.17 -10.80 -27.70
C MET A 99 -6.08 -11.30 -28.65
N ARG A 100 -4.88 -11.63 -28.13
CA ARG A 100 -3.79 -12.18 -28.94
C ARG A 100 -4.14 -13.56 -29.48
N SER A 101 -4.68 -14.45 -28.65
CA SER A 101 -5.06 -15.81 -29.07
C SER A 101 -6.23 -15.83 -30.07
N LEU A 102 -7.19 -14.91 -29.92
CA LEU A 102 -8.25 -14.73 -30.92
C LEU A 102 -7.69 -14.31 -32.29
N ARG A 103 -6.79 -13.32 -32.31
CA ARG A 103 -6.13 -12.88 -33.56
C ARG A 103 -5.30 -13.97 -34.21
N GLU A 104 -4.65 -14.82 -33.43
CA GLU A 104 -3.90 -15.97 -33.96
C GLU A 104 -4.84 -16.99 -34.61
N ARG A 105 -5.97 -17.32 -33.96
CA ARG A 105 -7.01 -18.18 -34.54
C ARG A 105 -7.61 -17.60 -35.82
N GLU A 106 -7.91 -16.30 -35.85
CA GLU A 106 -8.40 -15.63 -37.07
C GLU A 106 -7.40 -15.74 -38.23
N ARG A 107 -6.10 -15.59 -37.96
CA ARG A 107 -5.04 -15.75 -38.98
C ARG A 107 -4.91 -17.20 -39.47
N GLU A 108 -5.09 -18.18 -38.60
CA GLU A 108 -5.11 -19.59 -38.98
C GLU A 108 -6.30 -19.91 -39.88
N VAL A 109 -7.51 -19.47 -39.50
CA VAL A 109 -8.72 -19.64 -40.31
C VAL A 109 -8.56 -18.98 -41.68
N THR A 110 -8.06 -17.75 -41.71
CA THR A 110 -7.84 -17.02 -42.97
C THR A 110 -6.84 -17.74 -43.88
N ARG A 111 -5.74 -18.28 -43.31
CA ARG A 111 -4.76 -19.08 -44.06
C ARG A 111 -5.37 -20.37 -44.61
N ALA A 112 -6.18 -21.08 -43.82
CA ALA A 112 -6.83 -22.31 -44.26
C ALA A 112 -7.81 -22.07 -45.42
N ILE A 113 -8.61 -20.99 -45.35
CA ILE A 113 -9.52 -20.58 -46.43
C ILE A 113 -8.74 -20.25 -47.71
N ALA A 114 -7.65 -19.49 -47.60
CA ALA A 114 -6.82 -19.14 -48.76
C ALA A 114 -6.17 -20.38 -49.41
N ALA A 115 -5.70 -21.34 -48.61
CA ALA A 115 -5.16 -22.60 -49.11
C ALA A 115 -6.23 -23.43 -49.83
N ALA A 116 -7.44 -23.55 -49.27
CA ALA A 116 -8.55 -24.27 -49.90
C ALA A 116 -8.97 -23.63 -51.24
N ALA A 117 -9.02 -22.29 -51.30
CA ALA A 117 -9.30 -21.56 -52.54
C ALA A 117 -8.23 -21.76 -53.62
N ALA A 118 -6.96 -21.86 -53.24
CA ALA A 118 -5.87 -22.16 -54.18
C ALA A 118 -5.99 -23.57 -54.78
N SER A 119 -6.41 -24.56 -53.99
CA SER A 119 -6.63 -25.93 -54.47
C SER A 119 -7.81 -26.05 -55.46
N LEU A 120 -8.85 -25.23 -55.32
CA LEU A 120 -9.98 -25.19 -56.26
C LEU A 120 -9.64 -24.55 -57.61
N ASN A 121 -8.65 -23.65 -57.66
CA ASN A 121 -8.19 -23.01 -58.90
C ASN A 121 -7.07 -23.79 -59.62
N SER A 122 -6.65 -24.94 -59.08
CA SER A 122 -5.59 -25.79 -59.66
C SER A 122 -6.11 -27.01 -60.42
N GLU A 123 -7.41 -27.14 -60.65
CA GLU A 123 -7.94 -28.14 -61.60
C GLU A 123 -7.67 -27.68 -63.05
N PRO A 124 -6.81 -28.37 -63.82
CA PRO A 124 -6.61 -28.08 -65.23
C PRO A 124 -7.77 -28.67 -66.04
N CYS A 125 -8.26 -27.90 -67.03
CA CYS A 125 -8.97 -28.46 -68.18
C CYS A 125 -8.11 -29.48 -68.93
#